data_AF-A0A2V8G921-F1
#
_entry.id   AF-A0A2V8G921-F1
#
_cell.length_a   1.000
_cell.length_b   1.000
_cell.length_c   1.000
_cell.angle_alpha   90.00
_cell.angle_beta   90.00
_cell.angle_gamma   90.00
#
_symmetry.space_group_name_H-M   'P 1'
#
loop_
_entity.id
_entity.type
_entity.pdbx_description
1 polymer ?
#
loop_
_entity_poly.entity_id
_entity_poly.type
_entity_poly.pdbx_seq_one_letter_code
_entity_poly.pdbx_strand_id
1 'polypeptide(L)'
;MSYTELTVWTRGIIMDKEGRDIVNSVAAAGRLEGKFAQAMENYVDNPDRTNAPTRKYCRVSDSEIENALTYENEHPNIVVLVEQTMVKGWDYMRGMPPGGTLVINTHYTPEYMIRFVPGPERLSQLVCVDAAKLADHKWLYYRLGELGLDRLSTEGAAERSKAIAPDIAAPLIAAVVKTTGVVKLETIEPMIANKAAFRAALDQLHVLPLNPVAA
;
A
#
# COMPACT_ATOMS: atom_id res chain seq x y z
N MET A 1 -18.90 -9.65 4.36
CA MET A 1 -18.04 -10.54 3.56
C MET A 1 -16.70 -10.63 4.27
N SER A 2 -16.09 -11.81 4.38
CA SER A 2 -14.90 -12.05 5.21
C SER A 2 -13.63 -12.09 4.36
N TYR A 3 -13.33 -11.01 3.65
CA TYR A 3 -12.04 -10.86 2.97
C TYR A 3 -11.33 -9.60 3.47
N THR A 4 -10.00 -9.64 3.42
CA THR A 4 -9.17 -8.51 3.83
C THR A 4 -9.07 -7.52 2.68
N GLU A 5 -9.46 -6.28 2.93
CA GLU A 5 -9.35 -5.15 2.01
C GLU A 5 -8.10 -4.31 2.32
N LEU A 6 -7.17 -4.27 1.36
CA LEU A 6 -6.00 -3.40 1.35
C LEU A 6 -6.24 -2.25 0.36
N THR A 7 -6.15 -1.02 0.84
CA THR A 7 -6.23 0.20 0.01
C THR A 7 -4.93 0.98 0.09
N VAL A 8 -4.31 1.22 -1.06
CA VAL A 8 -3.07 1.99 -1.18
C VAL A 8 -3.37 3.31 -1.85
N TRP A 9 -3.02 4.40 -1.18
CA TRP A 9 -3.16 5.76 -1.67
C TRP A 9 -1.81 6.30 -2.14
N THR A 10 -1.83 6.87 -3.34
CA THR A 10 -0.65 7.38 -4.05
C THR A 10 -0.87 8.81 -4.55
N ARG A 11 0.23 9.47 -4.91
CA ARG A 11 0.21 10.67 -5.74
C ARG A 11 0.24 10.27 -7.21
N GLY A 12 -0.81 10.66 -7.95
CA GLY A 12 -0.95 10.36 -9.37
C GLY A 12 0.25 10.82 -10.17
N ILE A 13 0.55 10.05 -11.22
CA ILE A 13 1.70 10.13 -12.12
C ILE A 13 3.03 9.79 -11.46
N ILE A 14 3.27 10.30 -10.26
CA ILE A 14 4.60 10.33 -9.66
C ILE A 14 4.88 9.16 -8.72
N MET A 15 3.84 8.49 -8.22
CA MET A 15 3.94 7.37 -7.28
C MET A 15 2.96 6.25 -7.65
N ASP A 16 2.48 6.25 -8.90
CA ASP A 16 1.41 5.37 -9.34
C ASP A 16 1.88 3.91 -9.35
N LYS A 17 3.08 3.68 -9.90
CA LYS A 17 3.70 2.36 -9.98
C LYS A 17 3.93 1.75 -8.61
N GLU A 18 4.39 2.52 -7.64
CA GLU A 18 4.65 2.03 -6.29
C GLU A 18 3.38 1.47 -5.64
N GLY A 19 2.25 2.15 -5.82
CA GLY A 19 0.98 1.64 -5.34
C GLY A 19 0.54 0.35 -6.03
N ARG A 20 0.80 0.22 -7.33
CA ARG A 20 0.52 -1.00 -8.12
C ARG A 20 1.41 -2.16 -7.70
N ASP A 21 2.69 -1.92 -7.51
CA ASP A 21 3.66 -2.92 -7.05
C ASP A 21 3.26 -3.47 -5.66
N ILE A 22 2.78 -2.61 -4.76
CA ILE A 22 2.28 -3.03 -3.43
C ILE A 22 1.08 -3.98 -3.57
N VAL A 23 0.01 -3.58 -4.28
CA VAL A 23 -1.21 -4.41 -4.34
C VAL A 23 -1.00 -5.69 -5.17
N ASN A 24 -0.23 -5.62 -6.25
CA ASN A 24 0.03 -6.76 -7.12
C ASN A 24 0.90 -7.82 -6.43
N SER A 25 1.92 -7.39 -5.68
CA SER A 25 2.79 -8.33 -4.94
C SER A 25 2.03 -9.02 -3.80
N VAL A 26 1.19 -8.29 -3.05
CA VAL A 26 0.34 -8.89 -2.02
C VAL A 26 -0.66 -9.87 -2.63
N ALA A 27 -1.33 -9.52 -3.74
CA ALA A 27 -2.24 -10.45 -4.39
C ALA A 27 -1.53 -11.68 -4.98
N ALA A 28 -0.37 -11.49 -5.60
CA ALA A 28 0.44 -12.60 -6.12
C ALA A 28 0.87 -13.55 -5.00
N ALA A 29 1.36 -13.02 -3.87
CA ALA A 29 1.72 -13.80 -2.70
C ALA A 29 0.50 -14.53 -2.11
N GLY A 30 -0.66 -13.87 -2.02
CA GLY A 30 -1.90 -14.51 -1.58
C GLY A 30 -2.28 -15.71 -2.44
N ARG A 31 -2.17 -15.60 -3.77
CA ARG A 31 -2.43 -16.73 -4.69
C ARG A 31 -1.43 -17.87 -4.52
N LEU A 32 -0.15 -17.56 -4.30
CA LEU A 32 0.88 -18.58 -4.01
C LEU A 32 0.62 -19.31 -2.69
N GLU A 33 -0.06 -18.66 -1.74
CA GLU A 33 -0.53 -19.26 -0.49
C GLU A 33 -1.83 -20.07 -0.62
N GLY A 34 -2.41 -20.15 -1.82
CA GLY A 34 -3.67 -20.84 -2.07
C GLY A 34 -4.92 -20.03 -1.72
N LYS A 35 -4.78 -18.73 -1.45
CA LYS A 35 -5.90 -17.81 -1.18
C LYS A 35 -6.49 -17.27 -2.48
N PHE A 36 -7.74 -16.85 -2.43
CA PHE A 36 -8.38 -16.06 -3.48
C PHE A 36 -7.95 -14.61 -3.33
N ALA A 37 -7.19 -14.09 -4.30
CA ALA A 37 -6.72 -12.72 -4.25
C ALA A 37 -6.94 -11.97 -5.56
N GLN A 38 -7.26 -10.69 -5.42
CA GLN A 38 -7.50 -9.76 -6.51
C GLN A 38 -6.68 -8.50 -6.25
N ALA A 39 -6.04 -7.96 -7.29
CA ALA A 39 -5.43 -6.63 -7.28
C ALA A 39 -6.04 -5.82 -8.42
N MET A 40 -6.29 -4.54 -8.18
CA MET A 40 -6.88 -3.65 -9.17
C MET A 40 -6.44 -2.20 -8.90
N GLU A 41 -6.39 -1.42 -9.97
CA GLU A 41 -6.34 0.03 -9.89
C GLU A 41 -7.75 0.59 -9.83
N ASN A 42 -7.93 1.75 -9.19
CA ASN A 42 -9.24 2.36 -9.17
C ASN A 42 -9.55 3.07 -10.49
N TYR A 43 -10.49 2.52 -11.25
CA TYR A 43 -10.95 3.12 -12.50
C TYR A 43 -11.54 4.53 -12.30
N VAL A 44 -12.12 4.82 -11.12
CA VAL A 44 -12.68 6.14 -10.78
C VAL A 44 -11.61 7.24 -10.78
N ASP A 45 -10.35 6.87 -10.50
CA ASP A 45 -9.23 7.81 -10.39
C ASP A 45 -8.51 8.02 -11.74
N ASN A 46 -8.90 7.30 -12.80
CA ASN A 46 -8.26 7.32 -14.12
C ASN A 46 -8.96 8.26 -15.12
N PRO A 47 -8.22 8.89 -16.07
CA PRO A 47 -6.76 8.93 -16.12
C PRO A 47 -6.21 9.85 -15.03
N ASP A 48 -5.13 9.41 -14.39
CA ASP A 48 -4.54 10.10 -13.27
C ASP A 48 -4.00 11.50 -13.63
N ARG A 49 -3.82 12.33 -12.60
CA ARG A 49 -3.29 13.69 -12.69
C ARG A 49 -2.14 13.86 -11.72
N THR A 50 -1.14 14.65 -12.11
CA THR A 50 0.06 14.85 -11.30
C THR A 50 -0.34 15.29 -9.89
N ASN A 51 0.12 14.54 -8.88
CA ASN A 51 -0.14 14.77 -7.44
C ASN A 51 -1.59 14.59 -6.96
N ALA A 52 -2.55 14.33 -7.85
CA ALA A 52 -3.91 14.01 -7.43
C ALA A 52 -3.89 12.69 -6.62
N PRO A 53 -4.65 12.59 -5.52
CA PRO A 53 -4.77 11.32 -4.81
C PRO A 53 -5.38 10.25 -5.71
N THR A 54 -4.72 9.09 -5.81
CA THR A 54 -5.21 7.93 -6.56
C THR A 54 -5.12 6.66 -5.72
N ARG A 55 -5.96 5.67 -6.02
CA ARG A 55 -6.10 4.45 -5.22
C ARG A 55 -5.78 3.18 -6.00
N LYS A 56 -5.23 2.22 -5.27
CA LYS A 56 -5.04 0.83 -5.70
C LYS A 56 -5.57 -0.08 -4.62
N TYR A 57 -6.20 -1.17 -5.03
CA TYR A 57 -6.85 -2.09 -4.12
C TYR A 57 -6.27 -3.49 -4.24
N CYS A 58 -6.20 -4.18 -3.11
CA CYS A 58 -6.05 -5.62 -3.06
C CYS A 58 -7.14 -6.20 -2.14
N ARG A 59 -7.67 -7.35 -2.54
CA ARG A 59 -8.57 -8.18 -1.74
C ARG A 59 -7.93 -9.55 -1.59
N VAL A 60 -7.88 -10.06 -0.37
CA VAL A 60 -7.32 -11.39 -0.05
C VAL A 60 -8.31 -12.15 0.82
N SER A 61 -8.67 -13.35 0.40
CA SER A 61 -9.75 -14.15 1.00
C SER A 61 -9.39 -15.64 1.03
N ASP A 62 -9.81 -16.35 2.07
CA ASP A 62 -9.71 -17.81 2.13
C ASP A 62 -10.81 -18.51 1.29
N SER A 63 -11.87 -17.78 0.91
CA SER A 63 -12.96 -18.23 0.05
C SER A 63 -13.09 -17.38 -1.22
N GLU A 64 -13.85 -17.85 -2.20
CA GLU A 64 -14.10 -17.11 -3.45
C GLU A 64 -14.61 -15.69 -3.20
N ILE A 65 -14.14 -14.74 -4.02
CA ILE A 65 -14.52 -13.32 -3.95
C ILE A 65 -15.75 -13.12 -4.84
N GLU A 66 -16.94 -13.11 -4.24
CA GLU A 66 -18.22 -13.02 -4.97
C GLU A 66 -18.49 -11.64 -5.61
N ASN A 67 -17.85 -10.58 -5.12
CA ASN A 67 -18.04 -9.20 -5.57
C ASN A 67 -16.83 -8.62 -6.32
N ALA A 68 -16.18 -9.45 -7.14
CA ALA A 68 -14.97 -9.09 -7.89
C ALA A 68 -15.13 -7.87 -8.83
N LEU A 69 -16.36 -7.48 -9.17
CA LEU A 69 -16.66 -6.35 -10.07
C LEU A 69 -16.92 -5.01 -9.33
N THR A 70 -16.82 -4.98 -8.01
CA THR A 70 -16.94 -3.74 -7.24
C THR A 70 -15.70 -2.87 -7.45
N TYR A 71 -15.90 -1.61 -7.84
CA TYR A 71 -14.84 -0.65 -8.18
C TYR A 71 -13.91 -0.30 -7.02
N GLU A 72 -14.45 -0.17 -5.81
CA GLU A 72 -13.72 0.34 -4.65
C GLU A 72 -13.80 -0.63 -3.47
N ASN A 73 -12.82 -0.55 -2.57
CA ASN A 73 -12.89 -1.21 -1.26
C ASN A 73 -13.70 -0.32 -0.32
N GLU A 74 -14.88 -0.79 0.10
CA GLU A 74 -15.80 -0.03 0.96
C GLU A 74 -15.41 -0.11 2.45
N HIS A 75 -14.68 -1.15 2.84
CA HIS A 75 -14.34 -1.47 4.21
C HIS A 75 -12.85 -1.82 4.37
N PRO A 76 -11.92 -0.88 4.07
CA PRO A 76 -10.50 -1.16 4.08
C PRO A 76 -10.00 -1.56 5.48
N ASN A 77 -9.48 -2.77 5.63
CA ASN A 77 -8.82 -3.24 6.85
C ASN A 77 -7.40 -2.69 6.98
N ILE A 78 -6.73 -2.48 5.83
CA ILE A 78 -5.37 -2.01 5.74
C ILE A 78 -5.35 -0.81 4.80
N VAL A 79 -4.82 0.31 5.27
CA VAL A 79 -4.61 1.52 4.46
C VAL A 79 -3.13 1.86 4.42
N VAL A 80 -2.60 2.13 3.22
CA VAL A 80 -1.21 2.57 3.03
C VAL A 80 -1.21 3.95 2.39
N LEU A 81 -0.53 4.90 3.01
CA LEU A 81 -0.26 6.22 2.45
C LEU A 81 1.19 6.24 1.94
N VAL A 82 1.37 6.21 0.62
CA VAL A 82 2.70 6.19 -0.01
C VAL A 82 3.43 7.53 0.17
N GLU A 83 2.72 8.59 0.55
CA GLU A 83 3.28 9.92 0.75
C GLU A 83 2.70 10.59 2.00
N GLN A 84 3.58 11.09 2.88
CA GLN A 84 3.22 11.55 4.22
C GLN A 84 2.16 12.66 4.27
N THR A 85 2.11 13.58 3.29
CA THR A 85 1.14 14.69 3.34
C THR A 85 -0.30 14.25 3.08
N MET A 86 -0.50 13.00 2.64
CA MET A 86 -1.82 12.35 2.50
C MET A 86 -2.48 12.03 3.85
N VAL A 87 -1.96 12.48 4.98
CA VAL A 87 -2.72 12.49 6.26
C VAL A 87 -3.67 13.68 6.38
N LYS A 88 -3.61 14.66 5.47
CA LYS A 88 -4.36 15.93 5.57
C LYS A 88 -5.40 16.06 4.45
N GLY A 89 -6.48 16.78 4.74
CA GLY A 89 -7.45 17.26 3.75
C GLY A 89 -8.61 16.32 3.44
N TRP A 90 -8.50 15.03 3.79
CA TRP A 90 -9.54 14.03 3.54
C TRP A 90 -9.43 12.86 4.55
N ASP A 91 -10.53 12.14 4.78
CA ASP A 91 -10.49 10.87 5.51
C ASP A 91 -10.10 9.71 4.60
N TYR A 92 -8.79 9.45 4.52
CA TYR A 92 -8.22 8.38 3.72
C TYR A 92 -8.54 6.96 4.23
N MET A 93 -9.12 6.86 5.43
CA MET A 93 -9.57 5.61 6.05
C MET A 93 -11.10 5.48 6.03
N ARG A 94 -11.80 6.29 5.25
CA ARG A 94 -13.27 6.25 5.16
C ARG A 94 -13.75 4.82 4.89
N GLY A 95 -14.72 4.38 5.71
CA GLY A 95 -15.28 3.02 5.64
C GLY A 95 -14.51 1.96 6.42
N MET A 96 -13.30 2.26 6.92
CA MET A 96 -12.49 1.34 7.71
C MET A 96 -13.26 0.85 8.94
N PRO A 97 -13.41 -0.48 9.12
CA PRO A 97 -13.99 -1.04 10.34
C PRO A 97 -13.04 -0.87 11.55
N PRO A 98 -13.55 -0.96 12.79
CA PRO A 98 -12.69 -0.97 13.97
C PRO A 98 -11.63 -2.08 13.90
N GLY A 99 -10.40 -1.73 14.28
CA GLY A 99 -9.25 -2.63 14.28
C GLY A 99 -8.36 -2.54 13.04
N GLY A 100 -8.58 -1.55 12.17
CA GLY A 100 -7.77 -1.37 10.96
C GLY A 100 -6.31 -0.97 11.23
N THR A 101 -5.47 -1.14 10.22
CA THR A 101 -4.05 -0.77 10.23
C THR A 101 -3.79 0.35 9.24
N LEU A 102 -3.16 1.45 9.70
CA LEU A 102 -2.69 2.53 8.85
C LEU A 102 -1.15 2.48 8.75
N VAL A 103 -0.63 2.38 7.53
CA VAL A 103 0.81 2.48 7.23
C VAL A 103 1.08 3.81 6.53
N ILE A 104 2.07 4.57 7.00
CA ILE A 104 2.44 5.87 6.44
C ILE A 104 3.93 5.85 6.07
N ASN A 105 4.23 6.19 4.81
CA ASN A 105 5.59 6.52 4.40
C ASN A 105 5.99 7.89 4.95
N THR A 106 6.83 7.93 5.98
CA THR A 106 7.27 9.18 6.62
C THR A 106 8.51 8.96 7.50
N HIS A 107 9.31 10.00 7.63
CA HIS A 107 10.44 10.04 8.58
C HIS A 107 10.02 10.44 10.00
N TYR A 108 8.76 10.81 10.23
CA TYR A 108 8.23 11.13 11.55
C TYR A 108 7.79 9.88 12.32
N THR A 109 7.73 9.99 13.65
CA THR A 109 7.22 8.91 14.50
C THR A 109 5.69 8.85 14.48
N PRO A 110 5.07 7.69 14.75
CA PRO A 110 3.62 7.56 14.77
C PRO A 110 2.95 8.46 15.84
N GLU A 111 3.61 8.75 16.96
CA GLU A 111 3.10 9.67 18.01
C GLU A 111 2.98 11.13 17.51
N TYR A 112 3.82 11.51 16.55
CA TYR A 112 3.69 12.80 15.89
C TYR A 112 2.60 12.76 14.82
N MET A 113 2.60 11.73 13.99
CA MET A 113 1.71 11.63 12.82
C MET A 113 0.24 11.45 13.19
N ILE A 114 -0.06 10.77 14.29
CA ILE A 114 -1.45 10.52 14.72
C ILE A 114 -2.27 11.79 14.92
N ARG A 115 -1.62 12.94 15.20
CA ARG A 115 -2.26 14.25 15.36
C ARG A 115 -2.99 14.73 14.11
N PHE A 116 -2.60 14.21 12.94
CA PHE A 116 -3.20 14.57 11.65
C PHE A 116 -4.18 13.52 11.15
N VAL A 117 -4.17 12.31 11.71
CA VAL A 117 -5.00 11.20 11.25
C VAL A 117 -6.45 11.42 11.71
N PRO A 118 -7.43 11.54 10.79
CA PRO A 118 -8.83 11.66 11.17
C PRO A 118 -9.38 10.31 11.64
N GLY A 119 -10.22 10.32 12.68
CA GLY A 119 -10.84 9.13 13.24
C GLY A 119 -9.86 8.02 13.67
N PRO A 120 -8.82 8.32 14.47
CA PRO A 120 -7.80 7.34 14.88
C PRO A 120 -8.34 6.23 15.80
N GLU A 121 -9.53 6.41 16.38
CA GLU A 121 -10.24 5.40 17.19
C GLU A 121 -10.64 4.14 16.41
N ARG A 122 -10.56 4.16 15.07
CA ARG A 122 -10.76 2.98 14.21
C ARG A 122 -9.54 2.08 14.16
N LEU A 123 -8.36 2.59 14.53
CA LEU A 123 -7.10 1.89 14.34
C LEU A 123 -6.78 0.95 15.49
N SER A 124 -6.33 -0.26 15.16
CA SER A 124 -5.59 -1.12 16.10
C SER A 124 -4.10 -0.76 16.14
N GLN A 125 -3.58 -0.18 15.07
CA GLN A 125 -2.19 0.24 15.00
C GLN A 125 -1.96 1.30 13.92
N LEU A 126 -0.98 2.16 14.19
CA LEU A 126 -0.41 3.12 13.25
C LEU A 126 1.07 2.79 13.04
N VAL A 127 1.47 2.61 11.78
CA VAL A 127 2.81 2.21 11.39
C VAL A 127 3.44 3.32 10.56
N CYS A 128 4.61 3.80 10.97
CA CYS A 128 5.42 4.74 10.19
C CYS A 128 6.72 4.07 9.75
N VAL A 129 7.11 4.32 8.50
CA VAL A 129 8.37 3.83 7.91
C VAL A 129 8.95 4.89 6.97
N ASP A 130 10.25 5.18 7.11
CA ASP A 130 10.96 6.10 6.21
C ASP A 130 11.41 5.35 4.95
N ALA A 131 10.44 4.97 4.12
CA ALA A 131 10.70 4.21 2.90
C ALA A 131 11.63 4.95 1.94
N ALA A 132 11.50 6.29 1.89
CA ALA A 132 12.32 7.14 1.04
C ALA A 132 13.81 7.02 1.39
N LYS A 133 14.16 7.05 2.67
CA LYS A 133 15.53 6.83 3.14
C LYS A 133 15.99 5.40 2.92
N LEU A 134 15.16 4.41 3.24
CA LEU A 134 15.53 2.99 3.14
C LEU A 134 15.79 2.53 1.71
N ALA A 135 15.06 3.08 0.75
CA ALA A 135 15.17 2.73 -0.67
C ALA A 135 16.12 3.64 -1.47
N ASP A 136 16.82 4.59 -0.82
CA ASP A 136 17.57 5.67 -1.49
C ASP A 136 16.74 6.31 -2.61
N HIS A 137 15.51 6.71 -2.25
CA HIS A 137 14.50 7.07 -3.25
C HIS A 137 14.91 8.34 -4.00
N LYS A 138 15.23 8.15 -5.28
CA LYS A 138 15.40 9.24 -6.22
C LYS A 138 14.03 9.71 -6.68
N TRP A 139 13.60 10.86 -6.16
CA TRP A 139 12.34 11.50 -6.54
C TRP A 139 12.22 11.62 -8.06
N LEU A 140 10.98 11.50 -8.54
CA LEU A 140 10.62 11.35 -9.95
C LEU A 140 11.27 12.38 -10.91
N TYR A 141 11.58 13.59 -10.45
CA TYR A 141 12.27 14.60 -11.28
C TYR A 141 13.61 14.09 -11.82
N TYR A 142 14.24 13.14 -11.14
CA TYR A 142 15.52 12.53 -11.53
C TYR A 142 15.36 11.20 -12.29
N ARG A 143 14.13 10.74 -12.57
CA ARG A 143 13.81 9.42 -13.15
C ARG A 143 12.85 9.51 -14.37
N LEU A 144 12.72 10.68 -15.01
CA LEU A 144 11.78 10.92 -16.13
C LEU A 144 11.87 9.89 -17.27
N GLY A 145 13.06 9.35 -17.58
CA GLY A 145 13.22 8.31 -18.59
C GLY A 145 12.61 6.96 -18.19
N GLU A 146 12.63 6.63 -16.91
CA GLU A 146 12.03 5.40 -16.37
C GLU A 146 10.51 5.52 -16.24
N LEU A 147 10.00 6.72 -15.96
CA LEU A 147 8.57 7.02 -16.00
C LEU A 147 7.97 6.67 -17.38
N GLY A 148 8.72 6.87 -18.47
CA GLY A 148 8.30 6.48 -19.81
C GLY A 148 8.08 4.98 -19.96
N LEU A 149 8.85 4.14 -19.26
CA LEU A 149 8.69 2.68 -19.26
C LEU A 149 7.51 2.25 -18.38
N ASP A 150 7.38 2.86 -17.19
CA ASP A 150 6.27 2.58 -16.27
C ASP A 150 4.90 2.91 -16.89
N ARG A 151 4.86 3.95 -17.72
CA ARG A 151 3.69 4.41 -18.49
C ARG A 151 3.25 3.45 -19.60
N LEU A 152 4.09 2.49 -20.00
CA LEU A 152 3.70 1.48 -21.01
C LEU A 152 2.82 0.38 -20.42
N SER A 153 2.62 0.40 -19.10
CA SER A 153 1.95 -0.64 -18.33
C SER A 153 0.74 -0.12 -17.56
N THR A 154 0.16 1.01 -17.99
CA THR A 154 -1.05 1.61 -17.40
C THR A 154 -2.34 1.05 -18.02
N GLU A 155 -3.49 1.37 -17.42
CA GLU A 155 -4.83 1.03 -17.97
C GLU A 155 -5.04 -0.48 -18.17
N GLY A 156 -4.49 -1.29 -17.26
CA GLY A 156 -4.58 -2.75 -17.30
C GLY A 156 -3.60 -3.44 -18.25
N ALA A 157 -2.69 -2.70 -18.90
CA ALA A 157 -1.62 -3.30 -19.67
C ALA A 157 -0.63 -4.05 -18.76
N ALA A 158 -0.06 -5.14 -19.28
CA ALA A 158 0.94 -5.91 -18.53
C ALA A 158 2.18 -5.06 -18.19
N GLU A 159 2.73 -5.29 -16.99
CA GLU A 159 3.97 -4.66 -16.54
C GLU A 159 5.14 -5.06 -17.46
N ARG A 160 5.84 -4.07 -18.02
CA ARG A 160 7.01 -4.28 -18.88
C ARG A 160 8.30 -4.33 -18.09
N SER A 161 8.34 -3.66 -16.93
CA SER A 161 9.45 -3.82 -16.00
C SER A 161 9.46 -5.23 -15.41
N LYS A 162 10.61 -5.89 -15.42
CA LYS A 162 10.76 -7.19 -14.74
C LYS A 162 10.97 -7.05 -13.23
N ALA A 163 11.28 -5.84 -12.76
CA ALA A 163 11.55 -5.57 -11.35
C ALA A 163 10.24 -5.16 -10.65
N ILE A 164 9.86 -5.93 -9.63
CA ILE A 164 8.72 -5.63 -8.74
C ILE A 164 9.28 -4.93 -7.51
N ALA A 165 8.76 -3.75 -7.19
CA ALA A 165 9.18 -2.94 -6.04
C ALA A 165 10.71 -2.71 -5.97
N PRO A 166 11.33 -2.07 -6.97
CA PRO A 166 12.74 -1.68 -6.92
C PRO A 166 13.00 -0.48 -5.98
N ASP A 167 11.96 0.17 -5.47
CA ASP A 167 11.98 1.48 -4.81
C ASP A 167 11.28 1.44 -3.44
N ILE A 168 10.58 2.53 -3.06
CA ILE A 168 9.87 2.70 -1.78
C ILE A 168 8.73 1.69 -1.60
N ALA A 169 8.24 1.05 -2.66
CA ALA A 169 7.27 -0.03 -2.53
C ALA A 169 7.83 -1.18 -1.68
N ALA A 170 9.13 -1.50 -1.76
CA ALA A 170 9.73 -2.60 -1.01
C ALA A 170 9.62 -2.45 0.52
N PRO A 171 10.09 -1.35 1.15
CA PRO A 171 9.92 -1.13 2.58
C PRO A 171 8.44 -0.97 3.00
N LEU A 172 7.57 -0.45 2.13
CA LEU A 172 6.13 -0.36 2.42
C LEU A 172 5.44 -1.73 2.42
N ILE A 173 5.79 -2.62 1.49
CA ILE A 173 5.33 -4.01 1.49
C ILE A 173 5.81 -4.70 2.78
N ALA A 174 7.08 -4.53 3.16
CA ALA A 174 7.61 -5.08 4.40
C ALA A 174 6.79 -4.60 5.62
N ALA A 175 6.45 -3.31 5.68
CA ALA A 175 5.63 -2.74 6.74
C ALA A 175 4.23 -3.37 6.80
N VAL A 176 3.54 -3.46 5.65
CA VAL A 176 2.21 -4.09 5.56
C VAL A 176 2.27 -5.54 6.02
N VAL A 177 3.18 -6.33 5.45
CA VAL A 177 3.23 -7.78 5.67
C VAL A 177 3.62 -8.12 7.10
N LYS A 178 4.64 -7.45 7.65
CA LYS A 178 5.10 -7.69 9.03
C LYS A 178 4.05 -7.32 10.08
N THR A 179 3.27 -6.26 9.86
CA THR A 179 2.33 -5.74 10.86
C THR A 179 0.92 -6.33 10.76
N THR A 180 0.52 -6.83 9.59
CA THR A 180 -0.83 -7.34 9.37
C THR A 180 -0.90 -8.86 9.15
N GLY A 181 0.19 -9.49 8.69
CA GLY A 181 0.18 -10.91 8.35
C GLY A 181 -0.75 -11.27 7.19
N VAL A 182 -1.17 -10.31 6.35
CA VAL A 182 -2.10 -10.54 5.22
C VAL A 182 -1.59 -11.64 4.28
N VAL A 183 -0.26 -11.72 4.13
CA VAL A 183 0.49 -12.78 3.46
C VAL A 183 1.75 -13.08 4.27
N LYS A 184 2.47 -14.15 3.91
CA LYS A 184 3.70 -14.61 4.55
C LYS A 184 4.93 -13.90 3.99
N LEU A 185 5.88 -13.56 4.86
CA LEU A 185 7.14 -12.92 4.45
C LEU A 185 7.94 -13.80 3.49
N GLU A 186 8.01 -15.10 3.76
CA GLU A 186 8.70 -16.10 2.94
C GLU A 186 8.11 -16.25 1.53
N THR A 187 6.81 -15.96 1.37
CA THR A 187 6.14 -16.00 0.07
C THR A 187 6.42 -14.75 -0.75
N ILE A 188 6.38 -13.57 -0.11
CA ILE A 188 6.46 -12.30 -0.82
C ILE A 188 7.89 -11.83 -1.06
N GLU A 189 8.82 -12.02 -0.10
CA GLU A 189 10.20 -11.52 -0.22
C GLU A 189 10.93 -11.98 -1.50
N PRO A 190 10.77 -13.23 -2.00
CA PRO A 190 11.44 -13.68 -3.22
C PRO A 190 11.14 -12.84 -4.46
N MET A 191 9.95 -12.22 -4.57
CA MET A 191 9.54 -11.43 -5.73
C MET A 191 9.98 -9.96 -5.65
N ILE A 192 10.39 -9.48 -4.47
CA ILE A 192 10.81 -8.08 -4.28
C ILE A 192 12.21 -7.86 -4.86
N ALA A 193 12.34 -6.86 -5.73
CA ALA A 193 13.60 -6.50 -6.37
C ALA A 193 14.57 -5.85 -5.37
N ASN A 194 14.11 -4.86 -4.59
CA ASN A 194 14.94 -4.19 -3.58
C ASN A 194 14.90 -4.91 -2.22
N LYS A 195 15.52 -6.10 -2.16
CA LYS A 195 15.57 -6.93 -0.94
C LYS A 195 16.29 -6.25 0.22
N ALA A 196 17.28 -5.41 -0.07
CA ALA A 196 18.01 -4.67 0.95
C ALA A 196 17.08 -3.71 1.71
N ALA A 197 16.33 -2.87 0.98
CA ALA A 197 15.36 -1.95 1.59
C ALA A 197 14.21 -2.69 2.27
N PHE A 198 13.70 -3.77 1.66
CA PHE A 198 12.67 -4.64 2.26
C PHE A 198 13.10 -5.16 3.64
N ARG A 199 14.28 -5.80 3.72
CA ARG A 199 14.79 -6.37 4.98
C ARG A 199 15.12 -5.28 5.99
N ALA A 200 15.73 -4.18 5.56
CA ALA A 200 16.05 -3.06 6.43
C ALA A 200 14.79 -2.45 7.07
N ALA A 201 13.67 -2.42 6.34
CA ALA A 201 12.40 -1.95 6.87
C ALA A 201 11.85 -2.85 7.96
N LEU A 202 12.02 -4.17 7.88
CA LEU A 202 11.54 -5.10 8.91
C LEU A 202 12.07 -4.70 10.29
N ASP A 203 13.30 -4.21 10.40
CA ASP A 203 13.91 -3.81 11.69
C ASP A 203 13.67 -2.33 12.07
N GLN A 204 13.11 -1.53 11.17
CA GLN A 204 12.98 -0.06 11.31
C GLN A 204 11.53 0.43 11.25
N LEU A 205 10.55 -0.44 11.49
CA LEU A 205 9.15 -0.03 11.60
C LEU A 205 8.89 0.65 12.94
N HIS A 206 8.29 1.83 12.90
CA HIS A 206 7.77 2.50 14.09
C HIS A 206 6.27 2.20 14.23
N VAL A 207 5.92 1.30 15.15
CA VAL A 207 4.53 0.86 15.36
C VAL A 207 4.00 1.44 16.66
N LEU A 208 2.88 2.16 16.56
CA LEU A 208 2.09 2.62 17.69
C LEU A 208 0.82 1.74 17.80
N PRO A 209 0.74 0.83 18.79
CA PRO A 209 -0.49 0.10 19.05
C PRO A 209 -1.56 1.04 19.60
N LEU A 210 -2.80 0.82 19.18
CA LEU A 210 -3.98 1.62 19.53
C LEU A 210 -5.12 0.69 19.93
N ASN A 211 -6.05 1.22 20.72
CA ASN A 211 -7.23 0.46 21.16
C ASN A 211 -8.43 0.91 20.34
N PRO A 212 -8.91 0.11 19.38
CA PRO A 212 -10.04 0.48 18.56
C PRO A 212 -11.30 0.47 19.42
N VAL A 213 -12.11 1.51 19.33
CA VAL A 213 -13.41 1.55 19.99
C VAL A 213 -14.42 0.82 19.09
N ALA A 214 -15.13 -0.16 19.63
CA ALA A 214 -16.22 -0.80 18.90
C ALA A 214 -17.28 0.27 18.56
N ALA A 215 -17.65 0.36 17.29
CA ALA A 215 -18.70 1.25 16.80
C ALA A 215 -20.09 0.84 17.29
#